data_AF-A0A9D4TUB3-F1
#
_entry.id   AF-A0A9D4TUB3-F1
#
_cell.length_a   1.000
_cell.length_b   1.000
_cell.length_c   1.000
_cell.angle_alpha   90.00
_cell.angle_beta   90.00
_cell.angle_gamma   90.00
#
_symmetry.space_group_name_H-M   'P 1'
#
loop_
_entity.id
_entity.type
_entity.pdbx_description
1 polymer ?
#
loop_
_entity_poly.entity_id
_entity_poly.type
_entity_poly.pdbx_seq_one_letter_code
_entity_poly.pdbx_strand_id
1 'polypeptide(L)'
;MTETCRSSLGLSYEAALIFTIHALTGCGLCLCAVGQRTRPGLRRAVAAVLALAVNAALPKLFCRWQDTTTIVLLSFNVMWLSSFKALSWAVGRGALCTQTFTPAQFLATYVFPITPSAAEAGLPATPALASLAAGASSEAVNDNPALPQTPEASGTAASVHAPEASPGTPAELRGGTGRLGDDAGSWAGMLAAWLAKAAMIAVLVWLLQQPLPGLLESFLLGLALYALLSLIMDGPAALFIGRTGLRVSPHFDQPWLSTSVATFWSKRWDLAAGNTLRQLVFDCIVDGSLLPPPSGTPPSRPSAARQLLATTLSFATSGLVHECIFWYLTGKTTGGVWLAFFLLQVPVIVCERLLLAVLKRRGILLPSWLRASTTCMLIVVTAQHLFWAPAKRCGVIDSVVLNMYRGVLSLLKQARLLAS
;
A
#
# COMPACT_ATOMS: atom_id res chain seq x y z
N MET A 1 -12.43 -28.29 21.93
CA MET A 1 -12.04 -28.69 20.55
C MET A 1 -10.57 -28.38 20.40
N THR A 2 -9.74 -29.40 20.19
CA THR A 2 -8.31 -29.25 19.86
C THR A 2 -8.21 -28.45 18.56
N GLU A 3 -7.55 -27.31 18.60
CA GLU A 3 -7.37 -26.46 17.43
C GLU A 3 -6.46 -27.17 16.42
N THR A 4 -6.95 -27.37 15.20
CA THR A 4 -6.17 -27.99 14.12
C THR A 4 -5.12 -27.01 13.61
N CYS A 5 -3.86 -27.22 13.98
CA CYS A 5 -2.68 -26.49 13.49
C CYS A 5 -1.52 -27.47 13.20
N ARG A 6 -0.40 -26.99 12.66
CA ARG A 6 0.76 -27.78 12.22
C ARG A 6 1.24 -28.80 13.26
N SER A 7 1.25 -28.43 14.54
CA SER A 7 1.67 -29.32 15.63
C SER A 7 0.72 -30.51 15.80
N SER A 8 -0.59 -30.30 15.69
CA SER A 8 -1.59 -31.37 15.71
C SER A 8 -1.58 -32.25 14.46
N LEU A 9 -1.07 -31.72 13.34
CA LEU A 9 -0.93 -32.43 12.07
C LEU A 9 0.43 -33.14 11.92
N GLY A 10 1.31 -33.05 12.93
CA GLY A 10 2.66 -33.61 12.86
C GLY A 10 3.59 -32.91 11.86
N LEU A 11 3.27 -31.68 11.46
CA LEU A 11 4.04 -30.90 10.49
C LEU A 11 5.06 -30.00 11.19
N SER A 12 6.31 -30.01 10.69
CA SER A 12 7.30 -29.00 11.05
C SER A 12 6.88 -27.61 10.55
N TYR A 13 7.45 -26.56 11.14
CA TYR A 13 7.21 -25.18 10.69
C TYR A 13 7.58 -24.99 9.21
N GLU A 14 8.71 -25.57 8.79
CA GLU A 14 9.20 -25.51 7.41
C GLU A 14 8.28 -26.24 6.44
N ALA A 15 7.82 -27.45 6.78
CA ALA A 15 6.89 -28.21 5.96
C ALA A 15 5.55 -27.46 5.79
N ALA A 16 5.06 -26.83 6.86
CA ALA A 16 3.86 -26.00 6.81
C ALA A 16 4.04 -24.76 5.90
N LEU A 17 5.22 -24.12 5.96
CA LEU A 17 5.54 -22.97 5.11
C LEU A 17 5.67 -23.38 3.63
N ILE A 18 6.36 -24.48 3.35
CA ILE A 18 6.50 -25.04 2.00
C ILE A 18 5.13 -25.40 1.42
N PHE A 19 4.28 -26.07 2.20
CA PHE A 19 2.91 -26.36 1.79
C PHE A 19 2.13 -25.07 1.45
N THR A 20 2.27 -24.04 2.27
CA THR A 20 1.63 -22.73 2.05
C THR A 20 2.08 -22.11 0.72
N ILE A 21 3.38 -22.14 0.43
CA ILE A 21 3.95 -21.62 -0.83
C ILE A 21 3.44 -22.41 -2.04
N HIS A 22 3.40 -23.74 -1.95
CA HIS A 22 2.88 -24.58 -3.04
C HIS A 22 1.39 -24.38 -3.27
N ALA A 23 0.58 -24.30 -2.21
CA ALA A 23 -0.85 -24.06 -2.31
C ALA A 23 -1.13 -22.71 -2.98
N LEU A 24 -0.45 -21.65 -2.52
CA LEU A 24 -0.60 -20.31 -3.09
C LEU A 24 -0.13 -20.26 -4.55
N THR A 25 0.96 -20.96 -4.87
CA THR A 25 1.47 -21.06 -6.23
C THR A 25 0.48 -21.80 -7.14
N GLY A 26 -0.10 -22.91 -6.67
CA GLY A 26 -1.13 -23.66 -7.36
C GLY A 26 -2.37 -22.81 -7.64
N CYS A 27 -2.83 -22.02 -6.66
CA CYS A 27 -3.91 -21.05 -6.86
C CYS A 27 -3.57 -20.02 -7.93
N GLY A 28 -2.37 -19.43 -7.89
CA GLY A 28 -1.94 -18.44 -8.88
C GLY A 28 -1.86 -19.00 -10.31
N LEU A 29 -1.32 -20.22 -10.47
CA LEU A 29 -1.27 -20.92 -11.75
C LEU A 29 -2.68 -21.26 -12.27
N CYS A 30 -3.57 -21.72 -11.40
CA CYS A 30 -4.97 -22.00 -11.74
C CYS A 30 -5.68 -20.72 -12.23
N LEU A 31 -5.57 -19.62 -11.47
CA LEU A 31 -6.13 -18.32 -11.88
C LEU A 31 -5.57 -17.86 -13.22
N CYS A 32 -4.25 -17.97 -13.43
CA CYS A 32 -3.60 -17.62 -14.70
C CYS A 32 -4.17 -18.45 -15.86
N ALA A 33 -4.24 -19.77 -15.72
CA ALA A 33 -4.74 -20.68 -16.74
C ALA A 33 -6.24 -20.45 -17.07
N VAL A 34 -7.06 -20.19 -16.06
CA VAL A 34 -8.48 -19.82 -16.26
C VAL A 34 -8.58 -18.48 -16.97
N GLY A 35 -7.75 -17.50 -16.59
CA GLY A 35 -7.74 -16.15 -17.17
C GLY A 35 -7.42 -16.11 -18.65
N GLN A 36 -6.47 -16.95 -19.09
CA GLN A 36 -6.11 -17.09 -20.50
C GLN A 36 -7.25 -17.64 -21.37
N ARG A 37 -8.20 -18.37 -20.78
CA ARG A 37 -9.28 -19.07 -21.50
C ARG A 37 -10.65 -18.42 -21.33
N THR A 38 -10.77 -17.42 -20.46
CA THR A 38 -12.07 -16.88 -20.06
C THR A 38 -12.04 -15.36 -19.94
N ARG A 39 -13.15 -14.72 -20.29
CA ARG A 39 -13.42 -13.30 -19.99
C ARG A 39 -13.90 -13.15 -18.53
N PRO A 40 -13.88 -11.93 -17.95
CA PRO A 40 -14.53 -11.66 -16.66
C PRO A 40 -15.96 -12.21 -16.60
N GLY A 41 -16.33 -12.82 -15.47
CA GLY A 41 -17.62 -13.50 -15.31
C GLY A 41 -17.55 -14.73 -14.40
N LEU A 42 -18.58 -15.58 -14.48
CA LEU A 42 -18.81 -16.67 -13.52
C LEU A 42 -17.63 -17.65 -13.39
N ARG A 43 -16.99 -18.03 -14.50
CA ARG A 43 -15.85 -18.97 -14.47
C ARG A 43 -14.67 -18.42 -13.67
N ARG A 44 -14.35 -17.13 -13.85
CA ARG A 44 -13.31 -16.47 -13.06
C ARG A 44 -13.75 -16.29 -11.61
N ALA A 45 -15.02 -16.00 -11.36
CA ALA A 45 -15.56 -15.89 -10.00
C ALA A 45 -15.43 -17.21 -9.22
N VAL A 46 -15.78 -18.35 -9.83
CA VAL A 46 -15.59 -19.67 -9.23
C VAL A 46 -14.11 -19.91 -8.89
N ALA A 47 -13.20 -19.65 -9.83
CA ALA A 47 -11.76 -19.81 -9.59
C ALA A 47 -11.24 -18.90 -8.46
N ALA A 48 -11.70 -17.64 -8.41
CA ALA A 48 -11.35 -16.69 -7.36
C ALA A 48 -11.89 -17.09 -5.98
N VAL A 49 -13.12 -17.62 -5.92
CA VAL A 49 -13.72 -18.12 -4.66
C VAL A 49 -12.99 -19.36 -4.16
N LEU A 50 -12.60 -20.28 -5.04
CA LEU A 50 -11.77 -21.43 -4.65
C LEU A 50 -10.40 -21.00 -4.13
N ALA A 51 -9.76 -20.03 -4.80
CA ALA A 51 -8.50 -19.46 -4.33
C ALA A 51 -8.66 -18.75 -2.98
N LEU A 52 -9.75 -17.99 -2.76
CA LEU A 52 -10.08 -17.38 -1.48
C LEU A 52 -10.26 -18.44 -0.37
N ALA A 53 -10.94 -19.55 -0.66
CA ALA A 53 -11.15 -20.62 0.31
C ALA A 53 -9.82 -21.26 0.76
N VAL A 54 -8.90 -21.50 -0.18
CA VAL A 54 -7.53 -21.96 0.12
C VAL A 54 -6.80 -20.90 0.93
N ASN A 55 -6.81 -19.64 0.49
CA ASN A 55 -6.15 -18.53 1.18
C ASN A 55 -6.64 -18.32 2.62
N ALA A 56 -7.92 -18.56 2.89
CA ALA A 56 -8.51 -18.49 4.22
C ALA A 56 -8.10 -19.67 5.13
N ALA A 57 -7.83 -20.84 4.55
CA ALA A 57 -7.37 -22.00 5.31
C ALA A 57 -5.91 -21.89 5.74
N LEU A 58 -5.05 -21.27 4.90
CA LEU A 58 -3.60 -21.26 5.08
C LEU A 58 -3.11 -20.66 6.42
N PRO A 59 -3.62 -19.52 6.92
CA PRO A 59 -3.20 -19.01 8.23
C PRO A 59 -3.52 -19.97 9.39
N LYS A 60 -4.57 -20.80 9.27
CA LYS A 60 -4.96 -21.77 10.31
C LYS A 60 -3.99 -22.94 10.44
N LEU A 61 -3.12 -23.14 9.45
CA LEU A 61 -2.08 -24.15 9.51
C LEU A 61 -1.06 -23.84 10.62
N PHE A 62 -0.95 -22.60 11.06
CA PHE A 62 0.03 -22.16 12.06
C PHE A 62 -0.61 -22.09 13.45
N CYS A 63 0.15 -22.42 14.49
CA CYS A 63 -0.38 -22.54 15.83
C CYS A 63 -0.43 -21.17 16.53
N ARG A 64 -1.61 -20.78 17.04
CA ARG A 64 -1.79 -19.55 17.81
C ARG A 64 -0.78 -19.45 18.95
N TRP A 65 -0.34 -18.23 19.25
CA TRP A 65 0.61 -17.88 20.31
C TRP A 65 2.04 -18.41 20.12
N GLN A 66 2.25 -19.41 19.26
CA GLN A 66 3.56 -19.92 18.87
C GLN A 66 4.06 -19.24 17.59
N ASP A 67 3.21 -19.22 16.56
CA ASP A 67 3.51 -18.72 15.21
C ASP A 67 2.78 -17.39 14.92
N THR A 68 2.53 -16.58 15.94
CA THR A 68 1.69 -15.37 15.89
C THR A 68 2.12 -14.40 14.79
N THR A 69 3.42 -14.10 14.67
CA THR A 69 3.91 -13.23 13.59
C THR A 69 3.61 -13.84 12.22
N THR A 70 3.81 -15.13 12.03
CA THR A 70 3.51 -15.82 10.76
C THR A 70 2.02 -15.76 10.43
N ILE A 71 1.15 -15.93 11.43
CA ILE A 71 -0.30 -15.76 11.27
C ILE A 71 -0.62 -14.33 10.85
N VAL A 72 -0.06 -13.30 11.49
CA VAL A 72 -0.26 -11.88 11.07
C VAL A 72 0.12 -11.70 9.60
N LEU A 73 1.31 -12.15 9.20
CA LEU A 73 1.83 -11.94 7.86
C LEU A 73 1.03 -12.72 6.80
N LEU A 74 0.61 -13.95 7.09
CA LEU A 74 -0.20 -14.74 6.17
C LEU A 74 -1.66 -14.26 6.10
N SER A 75 -2.26 -13.88 7.22
CA SER A 75 -3.61 -13.31 7.19
C SER A 75 -3.63 -11.98 6.43
N PHE A 76 -2.57 -11.18 6.55
CA PHE A 76 -2.40 -9.95 5.79
C PHE A 76 -2.12 -10.21 4.29
N ASN A 77 -1.06 -10.94 3.95
CA ASN A 77 -0.70 -11.12 2.54
C ASN A 77 -1.67 -12.06 1.80
N VAL A 78 -1.93 -13.23 2.37
CA VAL A 78 -2.62 -14.32 1.66
C VAL A 78 -4.13 -14.19 1.79
N MET A 79 -4.65 -14.19 3.02
CA MET A 79 -6.09 -14.10 3.24
C MET A 79 -6.67 -12.77 2.75
N TRP A 80 -5.98 -11.65 2.99
CA TRP A 80 -6.43 -10.34 2.51
C TRP A 80 -5.91 -10.03 1.09
N LEU A 81 -4.64 -9.68 0.90
CA LEU A 81 -4.20 -9.11 -0.39
C LEU A 81 -4.39 -10.06 -1.57
N SER A 82 -3.89 -11.30 -1.50
CA SER A 82 -4.01 -12.28 -2.59
C SER A 82 -5.48 -12.59 -2.92
N SER A 83 -6.33 -12.74 -1.90
CA SER A 83 -7.77 -12.98 -2.12
C SER A 83 -8.46 -11.80 -2.77
N PHE A 84 -8.21 -10.57 -2.32
CA PHE A 84 -8.82 -9.38 -2.92
C PHE A 84 -8.32 -9.16 -4.36
N LYS A 85 -7.05 -9.47 -4.65
CA LYS A 85 -6.52 -9.49 -6.02
C LYS A 85 -7.26 -10.50 -6.89
N ALA A 86 -7.49 -11.72 -6.40
CA ALA A 86 -8.25 -12.74 -7.13
C ALA A 86 -9.72 -12.35 -7.35
N LEU A 87 -10.39 -11.80 -6.33
CA LEU A 87 -11.77 -11.35 -6.43
C LEU A 87 -11.90 -10.17 -7.41
N SER A 88 -10.98 -9.20 -7.36
CA SER A 88 -10.96 -8.08 -8.31
C SER A 88 -10.73 -8.59 -9.73
N TRP A 89 -9.80 -9.52 -9.90
CA TRP A 89 -9.50 -10.16 -11.19
C TRP A 89 -10.70 -10.87 -11.80
N ALA A 90 -11.56 -11.47 -10.98
CA ALA A 90 -12.77 -12.14 -11.45
C ALA A 90 -13.75 -11.19 -12.15
N VAL A 91 -13.78 -9.94 -11.72
CA VAL A 91 -14.59 -8.86 -12.31
C VAL A 91 -13.79 -7.96 -13.25
N GLY A 92 -12.59 -8.39 -13.65
CA GLY A 92 -11.75 -7.64 -14.60
C GLY A 92 -11.14 -6.35 -14.03
N ARG A 93 -11.07 -6.22 -12.70
CA ARG A 93 -10.46 -5.08 -12.01
C ARG A 93 -9.17 -5.47 -11.30
N GLY A 94 -8.40 -4.45 -10.97
CA GLY A 94 -7.32 -4.51 -10.00
C GLY A 94 -5.99 -5.05 -10.50
N ALA A 95 -5.06 -5.28 -9.56
CA ALA A 95 -3.64 -5.49 -9.83
C ALA A 95 -3.30 -6.60 -10.84
N LEU A 96 -4.13 -7.63 -10.96
CA LEU A 96 -3.94 -8.74 -11.91
C LEU A 96 -4.51 -8.46 -13.31
N CYS A 97 -5.04 -7.25 -13.53
CA CYS A 97 -5.64 -6.81 -14.79
C CYS A 97 -5.09 -5.45 -15.26
N THR A 98 -4.12 -4.86 -14.54
CA THR A 98 -3.58 -3.51 -14.86
C THR A 98 -2.77 -3.47 -16.16
N GLN A 99 -2.17 -4.58 -16.54
CA GLN A 99 -1.37 -4.73 -17.76
C GLN A 99 -1.40 -6.18 -18.24
N THR A 100 -0.81 -6.43 -19.41
CA THR A 100 -0.53 -7.80 -19.86
C THR A 100 0.65 -8.37 -19.05
N PHE A 101 0.45 -9.56 -18.50
CA PHE A 101 1.46 -10.23 -17.66
C PHE A 101 1.95 -11.51 -18.33
N THR A 102 3.25 -11.79 -18.22
CA THR A 102 3.74 -13.16 -18.37
C THR A 102 3.20 -14.04 -17.24
N PRO A 103 3.14 -15.38 -17.38
CA PRO A 103 2.69 -16.26 -16.29
C PRO A 103 3.48 -16.06 -14.99
N ALA A 104 4.79 -15.81 -15.09
CA ALA A 104 5.64 -15.54 -13.93
C ALA A 104 5.30 -14.20 -13.25
N GLN A 105 5.08 -13.14 -14.03
CA GLN A 105 4.67 -11.83 -13.51
C GLN A 105 3.28 -11.87 -12.87
N PHE A 106 2.34 -12.61 -13.47
CA PHE A 106 0.99 -12.82 -12.92
C PHE A 106 1.07 -13.55 -11.58
N LEU A 107 1.83 -14.65 -11.54
CA LEU A 107 2.04 -15.43 -10.33
C LEU A 107 2.68 -14.59 -9.23
N ALA A 108 3.74 -13.85 -9.55
CA ALA A 108 4.41 -12.95 -8.60
C ALA A 108 3.45 -11.90 -8.03
N THR A 109 2.66 -11.26 -8.90
CA THR A 109 1.67 -10.25 -8.50
C THR A 109 0.59 -10.83 -7.59
N TYR A 110 0.20 -12.09 -7.79
CA TYR A 110 -0.79 -12.77 -6.95
C TYR A 110 -0.21 -13.20 -5.59
N VAL A 111 0.96 -13.84 -5.60
CA VAL A 111 1.61 -14.45 -4.42
C VAL A 111 2.15 -13.40 -3.45
N PHE A 112 2.80 -12.37 -3.98
CA PHE A 112 3.52 -11.39 -3.18
C PHE A 112 2.68 -10.12 -2.97
N PRO A 113 2.90 -9.38 -1.87
CA PRO A 113 2.14 -8.17 -1.55
C PRO A 113 2.64 -6.95 -2.35
N ILE A 114 2.89 -7.14 -3.64
CA ILE A 114 3.28 -6.11 -4.60
C ILE A 114 2.06 -5.63 -5.39
N THR A 115 2.07 -4.36 -5.78
CA THR A 115 1.06 -3.79 -6.68
C THR A 115 1.78 -3.25 -7.91
N PRO A 116 1.58 -3.79 -9.12
CA PRO A 116 2.19 -3.25 -10.33
C PRO A 116 1.71 -1.83 -10.57
N SER A 117 2.64 -0.90 -10.84
CA SER A 117 2.24 0.44 -11.26
C SER A 117 1.63 0.35 -12.64
N ALA A 118 0.51 1.01 -12.90
CA ALA A 118 0.01 1.15 -14.27
C ALA A 118 1.00 2.01 -15.05
N ALA A 119 1.98 1.40 -15.72
CA ALA A 119 2.75 2.09 -16.74
C ALA A 119 1.75 2.54 -17.83
N GLU A 120 1.87 3.78 -18.30
CA GLU A 120 1.05 4.31 -19.39
C GLU A 120 0.91 3.24 -20.48
N ALA A 121 -0.32 2.79 -20.70
CA ALA A 121 -0.64 1.89 -21.79
C ALA A 121 -0.44 2.66 -23.10
N GLY A 122 0.78 2.65 -23.60
CA GLY A 122 1.17 3.41 -24.78
C GLY A 122 2.66 3.57 -24.87
N LEU A 123 3.36 2.48 -25.23
CA LEU A 123 4.48 2.44 -26.18
C LEU A 123 4.97 0.98 -26.25
N PRO A 124 5.04 0.37 -27.45
CA PRO A 124 5.60 -0.97 -27.59
C PRO A 124 7.05 -0.98 -27.14
N ALA A 125 7.42 -1.96 -26.32
CA ALA A 125 8.80 -2.25 -25.99
C ALA A 125 9.59 -2.49 -27.28
N THR A 126 10.42 -1.52 -27.66
CA THR A 126 11.47 -1.72 -28.65
C THR A 126 12.74 -2.14 -27.88
N PRO A 127 13.41 -3.23 -28.28
CA PRO A 127 14.67 -3.61 -27.66
C PRO A 127 15.77 -2.64 -28.11
N ALA A 128 16.58 -2.20 -27.14
CA ALA A 128 17.97 -1.74 -27.27
C ALA A 128 18.39 -1.16 -28.64
N LEU A 129 18.16 0.14 -28.88
CA LEU A 129 18.91 0.92 -29.87
C LEU A 129 18.74 2.45 -29.72
N ALA A 130 18.67 2.95 -28.49
CA ALA A 130 18.60 4.39 -28.19
C ALA A 130 19.84 4.93 -27.44
N SER A 131 21.00 4.25 -27.56
CA SER A 131 22.30 4.76 -27.10
C SER A 131 23.29 5.05 -28.24
N LEU A 132 22.83 5.12 -29.49
CA LEU A 132 23.69 5.39 -30.66
C LEU A 132 23.32 6.67 -31.45
N ALA A 133 22.43 7.51 -30.91
CA ALA A 133 22.06 8.78 -31.55
C ALA A 133 22.38 10.02 -30.68
N ALA A 134 23.41 9.93 -29.84
CA ALA A 134 23.96 11.07 -29.08
C ALA A 134 25.45 11.31 -29.39
N GLY A 135 25.84 11.06 -30.64
CA GLY A 135 27.22 11.22 -31.10
C GLY A 135 27.26 11.77 -32.52
N ALA A 136 26.88 13.04 -32.70
CA ALA A 136 27.37 13.89 -33.78
C ALA A 136 26.83 15.32 -33.62
N SER A 137 27.69 16.29 -33.91
CA SER A 137 27.46 17.74 -34.07
C SER A 137 27.34 18.59 -32.79
N SER A 138 28.44 19.24 -32.39
CA SER A 138 28.72 20.62 -32.83
C SER A 138 30.09 21.06 -32.30
N GLU A 139 31.06 21.15 -33.21
CA GLU A 139 32.28 21.94 -33.01
C GLU A 139 31.95 23.44 -33.01
N ALA A 140 32.81 24.19 -32.33
CA ALA A 140 32.77 25.61 -32.04
C ALA A 140 32.92 26.51 -33.28
N VAL A 141 32.39 27.73 -33.23
CA VAL A 141 33.10 28.98 -33.59
C VAL A 141 32.49 30.15 -32.80
N ASN A 142 33.34 30.82 -32.04
CA ASN A 142 33.15 32.14 -31.45
C ASN A 142 33.36 33.19 -32.55
N ASP A 143 32.56 34.25 -32.62
CA ASP A 143 33.07 35.58 -33.01
C ASP A 143 32.03 36.68 -32.75
N ASN A 144 32.51 37.74 -32.10
CA ASN A 144 31.88 39.05 -31.97
C ASN A 144 33.04 40.07 -32.03
N PRO A 145 32.92 41.21 -32.74
CA PRO A 145 32.85 42.46 -31.98
C PRO A 145 32.14 43.69 -32.64
N ALA A 146 31.66 44.59 -31.75
CA ALA A 146 31.67 46.07 -31.78
C ALA A 146 30.68 46.94 -32.64
N LEU A 147 29.73 47.62 -31.95
CA LEU A 147 29.36 49.08 -31.81
C LEU A 147 29.32 50.04 -33.04
N PRO A 148 28.72 51.29 -32.99
CA PRO A 148 27.67 51.91 -32.13
C PRO A 148 26.63 52.86 -32.85
N GLN A 149 25.69 53.43 -32.07
CA GLN A 149 24.97 54.75 -32.19
C GLN A 149 23.47 54.84 -32.64
N THR A 150 22.79 55.78 -31.94
CA THR A 150 21.38 56.22 -31.79
C THR A 150 20.90 57.27 -32.84
N PRO A 151 19.74 58.00 -32.74
CA PRO A 151 18.39 57.84 -32.10
C PRO A 151 17.19 58.20 -33.06
N GLU A 152 15.98 58.41 -32.49
CA GLU A 152 14.73 59.04 -33.04
C GLU A 152 13.70 58.09 -33.69
N ALA A 153 12.37 58.24 -33.55
CA ALA A 153 11.44 59.00 -32.71
C ALA A 153 10.01 58.49 -33.00
N SER A 154 9.05 58.72 -32.07
CA SER A 154 7.58 58.77 -32.29
C SER A 154 6.86 57.47 -32.71
N GLY A 155 5.78 57.00 -32.09
CA GLY A 155 4.87 57.55 -31.09
C GLY A 155 3.63 56.63 -30.95
N THR A 156 2.98 56.73 -29.79
CA THR A 156 1.59 56.35 -29.45
C THR A 156 1.14 54.87 -29.54
N ALA A 157 0.91 54.24 -28.39
CA ALA A 157 -0.44 54.07 -27.80
C ALA A 157 -0.40 53.27 -26.48
N ALA A 158 -1.32 53.62 -25.59
CA ALA A 158 -1.44 53.27 -24.18
C ALA A 158 -1.57 51.77 -23.82
N SER A 159 -0.95 51.36 -22.71
CA SER A 159 -1.68 50.90 -21.50
C SER A 159 -0.70 50.64 -20.35
N VAL A 160 -1.09 51.06 -19.14
CA VAL A 160 -0.28 50.97 -17.92
C VAL A 160 -0.26 49.52 -17.44
N HIS A 161 0.89 48.86 -17.60
CA HIS A 161 1.20 47.57 -16.98
C HIS A 161 1.53 47.75 -15.49
N ALA A 162 0.70 47.17 -14.63
CA ALA A 162 1.09 46.80 -13.27
C ALA A 162 2.09 45.62 -13.33
N PRO A 163 3.07 45.53 -12.41
CA PRO A 163 4.12 44.52 -12.49
C PRO A 163 3.55 43.11 -12.24
N GLU A 164 3.90 42.22 -13.17
CA GLU A 164 3.56 40.80 -13.20
C GLU A 164 3.95 40.08 -11.91
N ALA A 165 2.94 39.49 -11.27
CA ALA A 165 3.14 38.43 -10.31
C ALA A 165 3.71 37.21 -11.04
N SER A 166 4.83 36.66 -10.52
CA SER A 166 5.42 35.40 -10.99
C SER A 166 4.36 34.32 -11.18
N PRO A 167 4.47 33.46 -12.21
CA PRO A 167 3.49 32.41 -12.45
C PRO A 167 3.49 31.46 -11.26
N GLY A 168 2.44 31.57 -10.45
CA GLY A 168 2.12 30.61 -9.41
C GLY A 168 2.08 29.21 -10.01
N THR A 169 2.76 28.30 -9.35
CA THR A 169 2.71 26.86 -9.59
C THR A 169 1.25 26.45 -9.82
N PRO A 170 0.89 25.75 -10.92
CA PRO A 170 -0.48 25.38 -11.17
C PRO A 170 -1.01 24.57 -9.99
N ALA A 171 -2.07 25.08 -9.37
CA ALA A 171 -2.75 24.42 -8.28
C ALA A 171 -3.10 22.98 -8.69
N GLU A 172 -2.52 22.00 -7.98
CA GLU A 172 -2.83 20.58 -8.10
C GLU A 172 -4.34 20.39 -8.22
N LEU A 173 -4.74 19.83 -9.36
CA LEU A 173 -6.08 19.34 -9.65
C LEU A 173 -6.51 18.42 -8.51
N ARG A 174 -7.37 18.94 -7.62
CA ARG A 174 -8.08 18.18 -6.58
C ARG A 174 -9.12 17.27 -7.24
N GLY A 175 -8.65 16.20 -7.87
CA GLY A 175 -9.38 15.03 -8.31
C GLY A 175 -8.67 13.78 -7.78
N GLY A 176 -9.43 12.80 -7.26
CA GLY A 176 -8.92 11.63 -6.55
C GLY A 176 -8.23 10.59 -7.44
N THR A 177 -7.11 10.94 -8.06
CA THR A 177 -6.19 9.96 -8.63
C THR A 177 -5.50 9.23 -7.46
N GLY A 178 -5.72 7.92 -7.37
CA GLY A 178 -4.95 7.08 -6.45
C GLY A 178 -3.49 7.00 -6.91
N ARG A 179 -2.58 6.62 -6.02
CA ARG A 179 -1.14 6.53 -6.30
C ARG A 179 -0.72 5.24 -7.02
N LEU A 180 -1.67 4.61 -7.72
CA LEU A 180 -1.46 3.39 -8.49
C LEU A 180 -0.49 3.59 -9.67
N GLY A 181 -0.30 4.83 -10.13
CA GLY A 181 0.66 5.17 -11.20
C GLY A 181 2.07 5.49 -10.70
N ASP A 182 2.27 5.64 -9.39
CA ASP A 182 3.57 6.01 -8.83
C ASP A 182 4.53 4.81 -8.87
N ASP A 183 5.82 5.10 -8.92
CA ASP A 183 6.90 4.11 -8.92
C ASP A 183 7.59 4.06 -7.56
N ALA A 184 7.74 2.85 -7.02
CA ALA A 184 8.46 2.59 -5.78
C ALA A 184 9.97 2.84 -5.92
N GLY A 185 10.48 2.90 -7.15
CA GLY A 185 11.88 3.19 -7.45
C GLY A 185 12.68 1.95 -7.84
N SER A 186 14.01 2.06 -7.81
CA SER A 186 14.91 1.00 -8.27
C SER A 186 14.95 -0.20 -7.31
N TRP A 187 15.35 -1.36 -7.81
CA TRP A 187 15.55 -2.57 -7.00
C TRP A 187 16.54 -2.32 -5.84
N ALA A 188 17.60 -1.54 -6.08
CA ALA A 188 18.61 -1.19 -5.08
C ALA A 188 18.03 -0.28 -3.99
N GLY A 189 17.17 0.68 -4.37
CA GLY A 189 16.43 1.52 -3.43
C GLY A 189 15.49 0.70 -2.53
N MET A 190 14.76 -0.26 -3.12
CA MET A 190 13.91 -1.19 -2.36
C MET A 190 14.71 -2.09 -1.42
N LEU A 191 15.85 -2.60 -1.86
CA LEU A 191 16.73 -3.42 -1.02
C LEU A 191 17.30 -2.62 0.16
N ALA A 192 17.76 -1.38 -0.08
CA ALA A 192 18.24 -0.50 0.97
C ALA A 192 17.12 -0.17 1.99
N ALA A 193 15.92 0.13 1.49
CA ALA A 193 14.76 0.37 2.33
C ALA A 193 14.35 -0.87 3.14
N TRP A 194 14.48 -2.07 2.57
CA TRP A 194 14.24 -3.34 3.24
C TRP A 194 15.24 -3.58 4.38
N LEU A 195 16.54 -3.39 4.13
CA LEU A 195 17.59 -3.52 5.14
C LEU A 195 17.42 -2.50 6.28
N ALA A 196 17.12 -1.24 5.94
CA ALA A 196 16.88 -0.19 6.94
C ALA A 196 15.69 -0.53 7.85
N LYS A 197 14.60 -1.09 7.28
CA LYS A 197 13.43 -1.50 8.07
C LYS A 197 13.69 -2.74 8.91
N ALA A 198 14.51 -3.68 8.44
CA ALA A 198 14.96 -4.81 9.26
C ALA A 198 15.75 -4.33 10.49
N ALA A 199 16.66 -3.37 10.32
CA ALA A 199 17.38 -2.75 11.44
C ALA A 199 16.44 -1.99 12.38
N MET A 200 15.49 -1.23 11.82
CA MET A 200 14.48 -0.51 12.60
C MET A 200 13.62 -1.45 13.44
N ILE A 201 13.21 -2.60 12.91
CA ILE A 201 12.48 -3.64 13.67
C ILE A 201 13.30 -4.10 14.88
N ALA A 202 14.60 -4.38 14.70
CA ALA A 202 15.45 -4.83 15.81
C ALA A 202 15.51 -3.78 16.93
N VAL A 203 15.63 -2.49 16.58
CA VAL A 203 15.62 -1.38 17.54
C VAL A 203 14.26 -1.24 18.22
N LEU A 204 13.16 -1.28 17.46
CA LEU A 204 11.81 -1.12 18.00
C LEU A 204 11.42 -2.27 18.92
N VAL A 205 11.79 -3.51 18.58
CA VAL A 205 11.55 -4.68 19.45
C VAL A 205 12.30 -4.55 20.77
N TRP A 206 13.49 -3.95 20.78
CA TRP A 206 14.23 -3.66 22.00
C TRP A 206 13.59 -2.52 22.81
N LEU A 207 13.19 -1.42 22.15
CA LEU A 207 12.53 -0.28 22.79
C LEU A 207 11.17 -0.65 23.41
N LEU A 208 10.37 -1.47 22.73
CA LEU A 208 9.05 -1.91 23.19
C LEU A 208 9.10 -2.85 24.42
N GLN A 209 10.29 -3.27 24.85
CA GLN A 209 10.48 -3.99 26.11
C GLN A 209 10.65 -3.05 27.32
N GLN A 210 10.81 -1.74 27.08
CA GLN A 210 10.98 -0.74 28.13
C GLN A 210 9.63 -0.18 28.60
N PRO A 211 9.52 0.33 29.84
CA PRO A 211 8.31 1.00 30.30
C PRO A 211 8.14 2.34 29.56
N LEU A 212 7.20 2.37 28.62
CA LEU A 212 6.92 3.55 27.78
C LEU A 212 5.58 4.19 28.15
N PRO A 213 5.46 5.53 28.12
CA PRO A 213 4.17 6.22 28.24
C PRO A 213 3.20 5.81 27.12
N GLY A 214 1.90 5.73 27.41
CA GLY A 214 0.92 5.10 26.51
C GLY A 214 0.87 5.64 25.08
N LEU A 215 0.97 6.96 24.88
CA LEU A 215 0.98 7.57 23.53
C LEU A 215 2.28 7.27 22.78
N LEU A 216 3.42 7.32 23.47
CA LEU A 216 4.73 7.00 22.88
C LEU A 216 4.78 5.51 22.49
N GLU A 217 4.33 4.64 23.39
CA GLU A 217 4.22 3.20 23.12
C GLU A 217 3.31 2.95 21.91
N SER A 218 2.15 3.60 21.85
CA SER A 218 1.20 3.47 20.73
C SER A 218 1.79 3.94 19.40
N PHE A 219 2.57 5.01 19.43
CA PHE A 219 3.31 5.49 18.25
C PHE A 219 4.39 4.49 17.80
N LEU A 220 5.19 3.96 18.74
CA LEU A 220 6.22 2.97 18.45
C LEU A 220 5.64 1.63 17.96
N LEU A 221 4.50 1.21 18.49
CA LEU A 221 3.74 0.06 17.98
C LEU A 221 3.26 0.29 16.54
N GLY A 222 2.77 1.49 16.24
CA GLY A 222 2.42 1.88 14.87
C GLY A 222 3.62 1.84 13.93
N LEU A 223 4.77 2.35 14.38
CA LEU A 223 6.02 2.32 13.60
C LEU A 223 6.56 0.89 13.42
N ALA A 224 6.42 0.03 14.43
CA ALA A 224 6.82 -1.38 14.36
C ALA A 224 5.91 -2.15 13.39
N LEU A 225 4.59 -1.91 13.42
CA LEU A 225 3.66 -2.49 12.45
C LEU A 225 3.97 -2.02 11.03
N TYR A 226 4.22 -0.72 10.84
CA TYR A 226 4.69 -0.17 9.57
C TYR A 226 5.94 -0.90 9.06
N ALA A 227 6.96 -1.04 9.93
CA ALA A 227 8.21 -1.70 9.58
C ALA A 227 7.98 -3.16 9.18
N LEU A 228 7.18 -3.88 9.96
CA LEU A 228 6.88 -5.30 9.75
C LEU A 228 6.15 -5.53 8.42
N LEU A 229 5.09 -4.76 8.14
CA LEU A 229 4.33 -4.89 6.90
C LEU A 229 5.20 -4.52 5.69
N SER A 230 5.94 -3.41 5.78
CA SER A 230 6.82 -2.98 4.70
C SER A 230 7.96 -3.97 4.43
N LEU A 231 8.48 -4.65 5.46
CA LEU A 231 9.52 -5.68 5.29
C LEU A 231 9.05 -6.81 4.37
N ILE A 232 7.80 -7.28 4.52
CA ILE A 232 7.29 -8.37 3.68
C ILE A 232 6.95 -7.93 2.25
N MET A 233 6.87 -6.63 2.01
CA MET A 233 6.53 -6.06 0.71
C MET A 233 7.78 -5.64 -0.07
N ASP A 234 8.69 -4.91 0.57
CA ASP A 234 9.88 -4.36 -0.09
C ASP A 234 10.86 -5.45 -0.50
N GLY A 235 10.98 -6.53 0.28
CA GLY A 235 11.87 -7.65 -0.03
C GLY A 235 11.50 -8.33 -1.35
N PRO A 236 10.25 -8.84 -1.49
CA PRO A 236 9.77 -9.36 -2.76
C PRO A 236 9.83 -8.32 -3.89
N ALA A 237 9.43 -7.06 -3.64
CA ALA A 237 9.49 -6.02 -4.67
C ALA A 237 10.92 -5.82 -5.20
N ALA A 238 11.94 -5.76 -4.35
CA ALA A 238 13.34 -5.68 -4.78
C ALA A 238 13.74 -6.85 -5.69
N LEU A 239 13.34 -8.07 -5.35
CA LEU A 239 13.61 -9.27 -6.14
C LEU A 239 12.90 -9.25 -7.50
N PHE A 240 11.64 -8.81 -7.55
CA PHE A 240 10.85 -8.81 -8.79
C PHE A 240 11.15 -7.62 -9.70
N ILE A 241 11.37 -6.42 -9.16
CA ILE A 241 11.83 -5.28 -9.96
C ILE A 241 13.15 -5.66 -10.66
N GLY A 242 14.09 -6.27 -9.92
CA GLY A 242 15.38 -6.68 -10.46
C GLY A 242 15.31 -7.79 -11.51
N ARG A 243 14.38 -8.75 -11.38
CA ARG A 243 14.30 -9.92 -12.28
C ARG A 243 13.30 -9.80 -13.42
N THR A 244 12.19 -9.08 -13.24
CA THR A 244 11.09 -9.04 -14.21
C THR A 244 10.86 -7.66 -14.83
N GLY A 245 11.59 -6.63 -14.39
CA GLY A 245 11.41 -5.25 -14.84
C GLY A 245 10.03 -4.66 -14.53
N LEU A 246 9.27 -5.29 -13.62
CA LEU A 246 7.96 -4.80 -13.22
C LEU A 246 8.14 -3.56 -12.37
N ARG A 247 7.48 -2.47 -12.74
CA ARG A 247 7.35 -1.30 -11.88
C ARG A 247 6.29 -1.59 -10.82
N VAL A 248 6.61 -1.29 -9.57
CA VAL A 248 5.76 -1.58 -8.42
C VAL A 248 5.38 -0.25 -7.77
N SER A 249 4.12 -0.08 -7.38
CA SER A 249 3.68 1.09 -6.63
C SER A 249 4.28 1.11 -5.23
N PRO A 250 4.58 2.30 -4.67
CA PRO A 250 5.05 2.41 -3.30
C PRO A 250 4.10 1.71 -2.33
N HIS A 251 4.64 0.98 -1.35
CA HIS A 251 3.86 0.32 -0.32
C HIS A 251 3.43 1.28 0.80
N PHE A 252 4.31 2.20 1.14
CA PHE A 252 4.09 3.25 2.13
C PHE A 252 4.82 4.52 1.69
N ASP A 253 4.34 5.67 2.16
CA ASP A 253 5.00 6.96 1.95
C ASP A 253 4.90 7.82 3.21
N GLN A 254 5.91 7.70 4.07
CA GLN A 254 6.11 8.53 5.27
C GLN A 254 4.79 8.92 5.98
N PRO A 255 4.04 7.96 6.56
CA PRO A 255 2.70 8.19 7.10
C PRO A 255 2.61 9.33 8.12
N TRP A 256 3.68 9.58 8.87
CA TRP A 256 3.77 10.66 9.85
C TRP A 256 3.72 12.08 9.26
N LEU A 257 3.94 12.24 7.94
CA LEU A 257 3.82 13.53 7.24
C LEU A 257 2.42 13.80 6.66
N SER A 258 1.43 12.98 7.00
CA SER A 258 0.06 13.11 6.49
C SER A 258 -0.61 14.38 7.01
N THR A 259 -0.92 15.34 6.15
CA THR A 259 -1.59 16.61 6.53
C THR A 259 -3.12 16.50 6.68
N SER A 260 -3.66 15.29 6.60
CA SER A 260 -5.07 14.97 6.84
C SER A 260 -5.24 13.47 7.04
N VAL A 261 -6.28 13.05 7.76
CA VAL A 261 -6.63 11.64 7.97
C VAL A 261 -6.95 10.95 6.64
N ALA A 262 -7.59 11.68 5.72
CA ALA A 262 -7.83 11.16 4.37
C ALA A 262 -6.51 10.86 3.63
N THR A 263 -5.51 11.73 3.75
CA THR A 263 -4.20 11.52 3.10
C THR A 263 -3.43 10.37 3.76
N PHE A 264 -3.55 10.21 5.09
CA PHE A 264 -2.96 9.08 5.80
C PHE A 264 -3.41 7.75 5.20
N TRP A 265 -4.73 7.51 5.15
CA TRP A 265 -5.27 6.22 4.69
C TRP A 265 -5.22 6.00 3.17
N SER A 266 -5.32 7.06 2.36
CA SER A 266 -5.44 6.89 0.90
C SER A 266 -4.14 7.06 0.12
N LYS A 267 -3.11 7.68 0.71
CA LYS A 267 -1.89 8.06 -0.02
C LYS A 267 -0.58 7.66 0.66
N ARG A 268 -0.59 7.25 1.93
CA ARG A 268 0.65 7.11 2.72
C ARG A 268 0.75 5.82 3.54
N TRP A 269 -0.35 5.36 4.12
CA TRP A 269 -0.42 4.13 4.91
C TRP A 269 -0.90 2.95 4.06
N ASP A 270 -0.10 1.89 4.02
CA ASP A 270 -0.42 0.58 3.43
C ASP A 270 -1.18 0.67 2.11
N LEU A 271 -0.50 1.23 1.11
CA LEU A 271 -1.05 1.42 -0.22
C LEU A 271 -1.37 0.09 -0.90
N ALA A 272 -0.68 -1.01 -0.57
CA ALA A 272 -1.02 -2.33 -1.08
C ALA A 272 -2.44 -2.74 -0.64
N ALA A 273 -2.75 -2.62 0.65
CA ALA A 273 -4.10 -2.87 1.16
C ALA A 273 -5.12 -1.84 0.65
N GLY A 274 -4.78 -0.55 0.69
CA GLY A 274 -5.65 0.52 0.21
C GLY A 274 -6.04 0.35 -1.26
N ASN A 275 -5.12 -0.08 -2.10
CA ASN A 275 -5.36 -0.32 -3.53
C ASN A 275 -6.30 -1.51 -3.75
N THR A 276 -6.15 -2.60 -3.00
CA THR A 276 -7.06 -3.75 -3.14
C THR A 276 -8.50 -3.43 -2.69
N LEU A 277 -8.66 -2.66 -1.61
CA LEU A 277 -9.97 -2.13 -1.19
C LEU A 277 -10.55 -1.17 -2.24
N ARG A 278 -9.71 -0.29 -2.78
CA ARG A 278 -10.14 0.65 -3.82
C ARG A 278 -10.71 -0.09 -5.03
N GLN A 279 -9.95 -1.06 -5.53
CA GLN A 279 -10.27 -1.79 -6.76
C GLN A 279 -11.48 -2.72 -6.60
N LEU A 280 -11.63 -3.36 -5.44
CA LEU A 280 -12.72 -4.32 -5.21
C LEU A 280 -14.02 -3.67 -4.70
N VAL A 281 -13.90 -2.63 -3.87
CA VAL A 281 -15.04 -2.03 -3.15
C VAL A 281 -15.32 -0.62 -3.66
N PHE A 282 -14.35 0.29 -3.52
CA PHE A 282 -14.59 1.71 -3.78
C PHE A 282 -14.99 1.99 -5.22
N ASP A 283 -14.20 1.53 -6.19
CA ASP A 283 -14.40 1.80 -7.61
C ASP A 283 -15.69 1.12 -8.11
N CYS A 284 -16.00 -0.09 -7.64
CA CYS A 284 -17.26 -0.77 -7.95
C CYS A 284 -18.50 0.06 -7.54
N ILE A 285 -18.45 0.68 -6.36
CA ILE A 285 -19.55 1.52 -5.85
C ILE A 285 -19.61 2.85 -6.59
N VAL A 286 -18.47 3.49 -6.85
CA VAL A 286 -18.37 4.76 -7.58
C VAL A 286 -18.89 4.62 -9.01
N ASP A 287 -18.46 3.58 -9.70
CA ASP A 287 -18.85 3.29 -11.08
C ASP A 287 -20.27 2.73 -11.17
N GLY A 288 -20.80 2.18 -10.07
CA GLY A 288 -22.11 1.51 -10.05
C GLY A 288 -22.11 0.18 -10.82
N SER A 289 -20.94 -0.39 -11.06
CA SER A 289 -20.73 -1.62 -11.83
C SER A 289 -19.55 -2.40 -11.27
N LEU A 290 -19.71 -3.72 -11.16
CA LEU A 290 -18.62 -4.62 -10.81
C LEU A 290 -17.52 -4.65 -11.89
N LEU A 291 -17.91 -4.54 -13.16
CA LEU A 291 -16.98 -4.48 -14.28
C LEU A 291 -16.42 -3.05 -14.45
N PRO A 292 -15.14 -2.90 -14.85
CA PRO A 292 -14.57 -1.59 -15.13
C PRO A 292 -15.31 -0.89 -16.27
N PRO A 293 -15.35 0.46 -16.27
CA PRO A 293 -15.90 1.20 -17.39
C PRO A 293 -15.08 0.93 -18.67
N PRO A 294 -15.69 1.02 -19.87
CA PRO A 294 -14.97 0.87 -21.14
C PRO A 294 -13.78 1.81 -21.24
N SER A 295 -12.69 1.34 -21.84
CA SER A 295 -11.50 2.16 -22.11
C SER A 295 -11.87 3.45 -22.84
N GLY A 296 -11.37 4.59 -22.36
CA GLY A 296 -11.68 5.91 -22.93
C GLY A 296 -12.92 6.58 -22.35
N THR A 297 -13.65 5.94 -21.43
CA THR A 297 -14.74 6.61 -20.69
C THR A 297 -14.11 7.66 -19.77
N PRO A 298 -14.48 8.95 -19.89
CA PRO A 298 -13.96 9.98 -19.00
C PRO A 298 -14.38 9.69 -17.56
N PRO A 299 -13.48 9.91 -16.57
CA PRO A 299 -13.79 9.64 -15.18
C PRO A 299 -14.98 10.48 -14.73
N SER A 300 -16.12 9.82 -14.47
CA SER A 300 -17.30 10.50 -13.94
C SER A 300 -17.02 10.96 -12.52
N ARG A 301 -17.40 12.21 -12.19
CA ARG A 301 -17.26 12.70 -10.81
C ARG A 301 -18.37 12.07 -9.97
N PRO A 302 -18.07 11.18 -9.00
CA PRO A 302 -19.11 10.58 -8.18
C PRO A 302 -19.84 11.65 -7.38
N SER A 303 -21.14 11.44 -7.15
CA SER A 303 -21.91 12.25 -6.21
C SER A 303 -21.31 12.15 -4.80
N ALA A 304 -21.48 13.20 -3.99
CA ALA A 304 -20.96 13.21 -2.62
C ALA A 304 -21.50 12.02 -1.79
N ALA A 305 -22.77 11.66 -1.98
CA ALA A 305 -23.40 10.51 -1.33
C ALA A 305 -22.75 9.19 -1.76
N ARG A 306 -22.49 9.00 -3.06
CA ARG A 306 -21.85 7.78 -3.57
C ARG A 306 -20.40 7.68 -3.11
N GLN A 307 -19.66 8.79 -3.10
CA GLN A 307 -18.29 8.84 -2.57
C GLN A 307 -18.24 8.52 -1.08
N LEU A 308 -19.19 9.04 -0.29
CA LEU A 308 -19.30 8.72 1.13
C LEU A 308 -19.61 7.24 1.33
N LEU A 309 -20.61 6.69 0.61
CA LEU A 309 -20.95 5.27 0.67
C LEU A 309 -19.76 4.38 0.32
N ALA A 310 -19.06 4.69 -0.78
CA ALA A 310 -17.86 3.96 -1.21
C ALA A 310 -16.75 4.00 -0.15
N THR A 311 -16.54 5.16 0.48
CA THR A 311 -15.57 5.33 1.57
C THR A 311 -16.00 4.49 2.78
N THR A 312 -17.24 4.63 3.24
CA THR A 312 -17.78 3.89 4.39
C THR A 312 -17.65 2.39 4.21
N LEU A 313 -18.05 1.86 3.04
CA LEU A 313 -17.97 0.44 2.77
C LEU A 313 -16.51 -0.05 2.66
N SER A 314 -15.60 0.76 2.12
CA SER A 314 -14.17 0.42 2.09
C SER A 314 -13.58 0.29 3.50
N PHE A 315 -13.88 1.24 4.39
CA PHE A 315 -13.46 1.17 5.81
C PHE A 315 -14.15 0.03 6.56
N ALA A 316 -15.44 -0.22 6.30
CA ALA A 316 -16.16 -1.35 6.90
C ALA A 316 -15.54 -2.70 6.48
N THR A 317 -15.26 -2.88 5.19
CA THR A 317 -14.59 -4.08 4.67
C THR A 317 -13.19 -4.24 5.29
N SER A 318 -12.42 -3.16 5.41
CA SER A 318 -11.13 -3.19 6.11
C SER A 318 -11.30 -3.65 7.56
N GLY A 319 -12.25 -3.08 8.29
CA GLY A 319 -12.53 -3.45 9.68
C GLY A 319 -12.96 -4.90 9.86
N LEU A 320 -13.79 -5.43 8.96
CA LEU A 320 -14.18 -6.86 8.98
C LEU A 320 -12.99 -7.78 8.74
N VAL A 321 -12.10 -7.44 7.79
CA VAL A 321 -10.87 -8.19 7.56
C VAL A 321 -9.99 -8.18 8.82
N HIS A 322 -9.92 -7.05 9.51
CA HIS A 322 -9.18 -6.95 10.76
C HIS A 322 -9.81 -7.81 11.86
N GLU A 323 -11.14 -7.85 12.02
CA GLU A 323 -11.78 -8.79 12.95
C GLU A 323 -11.45 -10.25 12.61
N CYS A 324 -11.38 -10.60 11.32
CA CYS A 324 -10.94 -11.92 10.87
C CYS A 324 -9.48 -12.19 11.24
N ILE A 325 -8.57 -11.23 11.04
CA ILE A 325 -7.16 -11.32 11.46
C ILE A 325 -7.10 -11.58 12.98
N PHE A 326 -7.84 -10.81 13.77
CA PHE A 326 -7.88 -10.97 15.23
C PHE A 326 -8.38 -12.37 15.64
N TRP A 327 -9.35 -12.91 14.90
CA TRP A 327 -9.84 -14.28 15.09
C TRP A 327 -8.80 -15.34 14.72
N TYR A 328 -8.02 -15.15 13.66
CA TYR A 328 -6.90 -16.07 13.37
C TYR A 328 -5.89 -16.07 14.52
N LEU A 329 -5.59 -14.91 15.09
CA LEU A 329 -4.61 -14.77 16.17
C LEU A 329 -5.09 -15.34 17.51
N THR A 330 -6.37 -15.13 17.86
CA THR A 330 -6.85 -15.34 19.24
C THR A 330 -7.98 -16.36 19.39
N GLY A 331 -8.63 -16.76 18.28
CA GLY A 331 -9.82 -17.63 18.30
C GLY A 331 -11.14 -16.93 18.55
N LYS A 332 -11.11 -15.62 18.80
CA LYS A 332 -12.28 -14.77 19.01
C LYS A 332 -12.13 -13.49 18.21
N THR A 333 -13.24 -12.81 17.92
CA THR A 333 -13.19 -11.44 17.38
C THR A 333 -12.99 -10.45 18.54
N THR A 334 -12.75 -9.18 18.24
CA THR A 334 -12.69 -8.14 19.28
C THR A 334 -14.08 -7.71 19.77
N GLY A 335 -15.15 -8.32 19.24
CA GLY A 335 -16.53 -7.86 19.47
C GLY A 335 -16.89 -6.62 18.63
N GLY A 336 -16.17 -6.35 17.54
CA GLY A 336 -16.43 -5.21 16.66
C GLY A 336 -15.64 -3.94 17.00
N VAL A 337 -14.69 -4.00 17.95
CA VAL A 337 -13.87 -2.84 18.35
C VAL A 337 -12.90 -2.45 17.23
N TRP A 338 -12.30 -3.43 16.55
CA TRP A 338 -11.46 -3.16 15.38
C TRP A 338 -12.30 -2.66 14.20
N LEU A 339 -13.49 -3.23 13.98
CA LEU A 339 -14.44 -2.67 13.00
C LEU A 339 -14.77 -1.20 13.31
N ALA A 340 -15.04 -0.87 14.58
CA ALA A 340 -15.31 0.49 15.02
C ALA A 340 -14.12 1.43 14.80
N PHE A 341 -12.88 0.98 15.01
CA PHE A 341 -11.67 1.77 14.74
C PHE A 341 -11.63 2.27 13.29
N PHE A 342 -11.92 1.40 12.32
CA PHE A 342 -11.91 1.77 10.90
C PHE A 342 -13.13 2.62 10.52
N LEU A 343 -14.33 2.29 11.01
CA LEU A 343 -15.53 3.07 10.73
C LEU A 343 -15.46 4.50 11.30
N LEU A 344 -14.81 4.68 12.46
CA LEU A 344 -14.61 6.00 13.08
C LEU A 344 -13.81 6.96 12.19
N GLN A 345 -12.96 6.45 11.30
CA GLN A 345 -12.15 7.29 10.40
C GLN A 345 -13.02 8.08 9.42
N VAL A 346 -14.19 7.55 9.04
CA VAL A 346 -15.08 8.17 8.06
C VAL A 346 -15.67 9.50 8.57
N PRO A 347 -16.36 9.56 9.72
CA PRO A 347 -16.84 10.84 10.25
C PRO A 347 -15.67 11.78 10.57
N VAL A 348 -14.53 11.27 11.03
CA VAL A 348 -13.32 12.08 11.24
C VAL A 348 -12.87 12.77 9.94
N ILE A 349 -12.79 12.04 8.82
CA ILE A 349 -12.44 12.59 7.50
C ILE A 349 -13.46 13.65 7.06
N VAL A 350 -14.75 13.39 7.26
CA VAL A 350 -15.81 14.35 6.90
C VAL A 350 -15.71 15.63 7.73
N CYS A 351 -15.59 15.50 9.06
CA CYS A 351 -15.43 16.62 9.97
C CYS A 351 -14.17 17.43 9.67
N GLU A 352 -13.02 16.78 9.46
CA GLU A 352 -11.76 17.42 9.08
C GLU A 352 -11.92 18.21 7.77
N ARG A 353 -12.55 17.61 6.76
CA ARG A 353 -12.81 18.27 5.46
C ARG A 353 -13.68 19.52 5.62
N LEU A 354 -14.73 19.46 6.45
CA LEU A 354 -15.62 20.59 6.72
C LEU A 354 -14.88 21.69 7.49
N LEU A 355 -14.14 21.33 8.54
CA LEU A 355 -13.35 22.27 9.34
C LEU A 355 -12.32 23.01 8.48
N LEU A 356 -11.53 22.28 7.68
CA LEU A 356 -10.55 22.88 6.78
C LEU A 356 -11.20 23.76 5.71
N ALA A 357 -12.40 23.42 5.23
CA ALA A 357 -13.14 24.26 4.30
C ALA A 357 -13.59 25.57 4.96
N VAL A 358 -14.07 25.53 6.21
CA VAL A 358 -14.47 26.72 6.98
C VAL A 358 -13.26 27.62 7.27
N LEU A 359 -12.14 27.05 7.73
CA LEU A 359 -10.90 27.79 8.00
C LEU A 359 -10.38 28.48 6.73
N LYS A 360 -10.38 27.76 5.60
CA LYS A 360 -9.99 28.33 4.31
C LYS A 360 -10.89 29.50 3.89
N ARG A 361 -12.21 29.39 4.09
CA ARG A 361 -13.17 30.49 3.81
C ARG A 361 -12.93 31.72 4.70
N ARG A 362 -12.38 31.52 5.90
CA ARG A 362 -12.00 32.60 6.82
C ARG A 362 -10.58 33.13 6.59
N GLY A 363 -9.89 32.70 5.52
CA GLY A 363 -8.52 33.10 5.23
C GLY A 363 -7.45 32.47 6.13
N ILE A 364 -7.84 31.53 7.01
CA ILE A 364 -6.92 30.87 7.94
C ILE A 364 -6.32 29.65 7.22
N LEU A 365 -5.02 29.71 6.93
CA LEU A 365 -4.25 28.60 6.38
C LEU A 365 -3.41 27.99 7.49
N LEU A 366 -3.73 26.74 7.86
CA LEU A 366 -2.95 26.01 8.87
C LEU A 366 -1.61 25.55 8.25
N PRO A 367 -0.46 25.78 8.92
CA PRO A 367 0.82 25.25 8.49
C PRO A 367 0.80 23.73 8.33
N SER A 368 1.56 23.21 7.36
CA SER A 368 1.60 21.78 7.05
C SER A 368 2.07 20.93 8.22
N TRP A 369 3.05 21.40 9.00
CA TRP A 369 3.56 20.68 10.18
C TRP A 369 2.47 20.51 11.24
N LEU A 370 1.69 21.56 11.51
CA LEU A 370 0.61 21.52 12.50
C LEU A 370 -0.47 20.52 12.07
N ARG A 371 -0.85 20.54 10.79
CA ARG A 371 -1.80 19.56 10.24
C ARG A 371 -1.28 18.13 10.33
N ALA A 372 0.01 17.92 10.06
CA ALA A 372 0.65 16.62 10.16
C ALA A 372 0.69 16.11 11.60
N SER A 373 1.10 16.95 12.55
CA SER A 373 1.10 16.62 13.98
C SER A 373 -0.31 16.29 14.48
N THR A 374 -1.32 17.09 14.14
CA THR A 374 -2.72 16.84 14.53
C THR A 374 -3.24 15.52 13.95
N THR A 375 -2.99 15.26 12.66
CA THR A 375 -3.38 13.99 12.02
C THR A 375 -2.71 12.80 12.70
N CYS A 376 -1.39 12.89 12.92
CA CYS A 376 -0.62 11.84 13.58
C CYS A 376 -1.16 11.56 14.99
N MET A 377 -1.37 12.61 15.79
CA MET A 377 -1.93 12.47 17.14
C MET A 377 -3.33 11.84 17.13
N LEU A 378 -4.20 12.24 16.20
CA LEU A 378 -5.54 11.68 16.08
C LEU A 378 -5.50 10.17 15.77
N ILE A 379 -4.62 9.75 14.86
CA ILE A 379 -4.41 8.34 14.55
C ILE A 379 -3.83 7.59 15.76
N VAL A 380 -2.81 8.13 16.43
CA VAL A 380 -2.18 7.49 17.61
C VAL A 380 -3.18 7.32 18.75
N VAL A 381 -3.96 8.35 19.07
CA VAL A 381 -4.97 8.31 20.14
C VAL A 381 -6.07 7.30 19.79
N THR A 382 -6.63 7.35 18.58
CA THR A 382 -7.68 6.41 18.19
C THR A 382 -7.16 4.96 18.16
N ALA A 383 -5.93 4.75 17.69
CA ALA A 383 -5.28 3.44 17.70
C ALA A 383 -4.99 2.93 19.12
N GLN A 384 -4.52 3.78 20.04
CA GLN A 384 -4.30 3.43 21.44
C GLN A 384 -5.53 2.76 22.07
N HIS A 385 -6.70 3.36 21.86
CA HIS A 385 -7.93 2.92 22.50
C HIS A 385 -8.64 1.78 21.76
N LEU A 386 -8.73 1.85 20.44
CA LEU A 386 -9.56 0.93 19.67
C LEU A 386 -8.75 -0.19 19.00
N PHE A 387 -7.48 0.05 18.67
CA PHE A 387 -6.65 -0.94 17.99
C PHE A 387 -5.75 -1.70 18.97
N TRP A 388 -4.92 -0.98 19.74
CA TRP A 388 -3.93 -1.55 20.64
C TRP A 388 -4.54 -2.11 21.93
N ALA A 389 -5.55 -1.48 22.53
CA ALA A 389 -6.10 -1.96 23.80
C ALA A 389 -6.67 -3.39 23.72
N PRO A 390 -7.47 -3.79 22.71
CA PRO A 390 -7.89 -5.20 22.55
C PRO A 390 -6.72 -6.16 22.34
N ALA A 391 -5.72 -5.75 21.55
CA ALA A 391 -4.52 -6.55 21.28
C ALA A 391 -3.68 -6.79 22.54
N LYS A 392 -3.50 -5.75 23.37
CA LYS A 392 -2.81 -5.86 24.68
C LYS A 392 -3.58 -6.75 25.64
N ARG A 393 -4.89 -6.54 25.79
CA ARG A 393 -5.73 -7.34 26.70
C ARG A 393 -5.70 -8.84 26.38
N CYS A 394 -5.48 -9.21 25.13
CA CYS A 394 -5.38 -10.61 24.71
C CYS A 394 -3.94 -11.12 24.61
N GLY A 395 -2.91 -10.33 24.92
CA GLY A 395 -1.50 -10.75 24.83
C GLY A 395 -0.96 -10.89 23.40
N VAL A 396 -1.67 -10.36 22.40
CA VAL A 396 -1.25 -10.42 20.98
C VAL A 396 0.05 -9.64 20.78
N ILE A 397 0.16 -8.45 21.38
CA ILE A 397 1.35 -7.60 21.26
C ILE A 397 2.58 -8.32 21.80
N ASP A 398 2.49 -8.86 23.02
CA ASP A 398 3.61 -9.57 23.66
C ASP A 398 4.05 -10.78 22.84
N SER A 399 3.09 -11.53 22.29
CA SER A 399 3.37 -12.69 21.46
C SER A 399 4.10 -12.31 20.16
N VAL A 400 3.66 -11.25 19.47
CA VAL A 400 4.33 -10.74 18.26
C VAL A 400 5.73 -10.21 18.58
N VAL A 401 5.87 -9.38 19.62
CA VAL A 401 7.18 -8.82 20.03
C VAL A 401 8.15 -9.95 20.39
N LEU A 402 7.70 -10.97 21.12
CA LEU A 402 8.51 -12.13 21.47
C LEU A 402 8.91 -12.98 20.26
N ASN A 403 7.98 -13.23 19.33
CA ASN A 403 8.28 -13.91 18.06
C ASN A 403 9.34 -13.15 17.26
N MET A 404 9.20 -11.83 17.15
CA MET A 404 10.16 -10.98 16.43
C MET A 404 11.52 -10.96 17.13
N TYR A 405 11.55 -10.83 18.45
CA TYR A 405 12.79 -10.86 19.24
C TYR A 405 13.56 -12.18 19.04
N ARG A 406 12.86 -13.32 19.12
CA ARG A 406 13.46 -14.65 18.85
C ARG A 406 13.98 -14.76 17.42
N GLY A 407 13.25 -14.23 16.45
CA GLY A 407 13.67 -14.18 15.04
C GLY A 407 14.97 -13.40 14.85
N VAL A 408 15.06 -12.19 15.43
CA VAL A 408 16.27 -11.35 15.38
C VAL A 408 17.46 -12.07 16.03
N LEU A 409 17.27 -12.68 17.21
CA LEU A 409 18.35 -13.42 17.87
C LEU A 409 18.85 -14.61 17.05
N SER A 410 17.94 -15.33 16.38
CA SER A 410 18.31 -16.46 15.51
C SER A 410 19.18 -15.99 14.34
N LEU A 411 18.79 -14.89 13.68
CA LEU A 411 19.56 -14.31 12.58
C LEU A 411 20.95 -13.85 13.04
N LEU A 412 21.04 -13.19 14.21
CA LEU A 412 22.32 -12.77 14.77
C LEU A 412 23.24 -13.96 15.10
N LYS A 413 22.68 -15.06 15.62
CA LYS A 413 23.45 -16.30 15.86
C LYS A 413 23.98 -16.90 14.56
N GLN A 414 23.13 -17.00 13.53
CA GLN A 414 23.53 -17.51 12.22
C GLN A 414 24.60 -16.63 11.56
N ALA A 415 24.46 -15.31 11.64
CA ALA A 415 25.47 -14.39 11.12
C ALA A 415 26.82 -14.53 11.82
N ARG A 416 26.82 -14.75 13.15
CA ARG A 416 28.06 -15.04 13.91
C ARG A 416 28.70 -16.35 13.49
N LEU A 417 27.91 -17.40 13.26
CA LEU A 417 28.40 -18.71 12.81
C LEU A 417 28.97 -18.68 11.38
N LEU A 418 28.46 -17.80 10.51
CA LEU A 418 29.00 -17.62 9.16
C LEU A 418 30.26 -16.74 9.12
N ALA A 419 30.50 -15.97 10.19
CA ALA A 419 31.67 -15.08 10.31
C ALA A 419 32.85 -15.74 11.08
N SER A 420 32.59 -16.84 11.78
CA SER A 420 33.60 -17.73 12.38
C SER A 420 33.99 -18.84 11.41
#